data_AF-A0A9W7FI52-F1
#
_entry.id   AF-A0A9W7FI52-F1
#
_cell.length_a   1.000
_cell.length_b   1.000
_cell.length_c   1.000
_cell.angle_alpha   90.00
_cell.angle_beta   90.00
_cell.angle_gamma   90.00
#
_symmetry.space_group_name_H-M   'P 1'
#
loop_
_entity.id
_entity.type
_entity.pdbx_description
1 polymer ?
#
loop_
_entity_poly.entity_id
_entity_poly.type
_entity_poly.pdbx_seq_one_letter_code
_entity_poly.pdbx_strand_id
1 'polypeptide(L)'
;MHVLLLALVLLMGEVTGFAVLSFGGRRTGMRLTAESSQGAQVSFGQGLKGRGRRRFMEEVCVGVGGWMVGVGGAGAEVSAGTSLPDGAAQFSRVLKSQRDISALLKSLSTSPPTDEKQWKVLSLYIRGLYTLADDMAFIGKGLGEKKGEGERVVAEFRKVVKASDVPVKSENVEVFKAEIEKADNLIKQFLELLQDVPSDI
;
A
#
# COMPACT_ATOMS: atom_id res chain seq x y z
N MET A 1 5.27 -7.44 46.70
CA MET A 1 4.87 -7.14 45.30
C MET A 1 5.64 -5.93 44.73
N HIS A 2 6.98 -5.91 44.76
CA HIS A 2 7.78 -4.75 44.29
C HIS A 2 9.02 -5.15 43.46
N VAL A 3 9.03 -6.36 42.86
CA VAL A 3 10.18 -6.87 42.08
C VAL A 3 9.87 -6.99 40.58
N LEU A 4 8.65 -6.62 40.14
CA LEU A 4 8.24 -6.72 38.72
C LEU A 4 8.37 -5.40 37.94
N LEU A 5 8.79 -4.29 38.57
CA LEU A 5 8.89 -2.99 37.89
C LEU A 5 10.28 -2.66 37.29
N LEU A 6 11.29 -3.51 37.52
CA LEU A 6 12.67 -3.24 37.08
C LEU A 6 13.05 -3.89 35.73
N ALA A 7 12.17 -4.70 35.14
CA ALA A 7 12.44 -5.35 33.85
C ALA A 7 11.98 -4.56 32.62
N LEU A 8 11.23 -3.45 32.78
CA LEU A 8 10.68 -2.69 31.65
C LEU A 8 11.56 -1.50 31.19
N VAL A 9 12.66 -1.20 31.87
CA VAL A 9 13.53 -0.03 31.56
C VAL A 9 14.73 -0.41 30.67
N LEU A 10 14.96 -1.69 30.40
CA LEU A 10 16.11 -2.17 29.61
C LEU A 10 15.86 -2.33 28.10
N LEU A 11 14.71 -1.91 27.57
CA LEU A 11 14.37 -2.02 26.13
C LEU A 11 14.29 -0.66 25.40
N MET A 12 14.80 0.41 26.02
CA MET A 12 14.87 1.78 25.46
C MET A 12 16.32 2.26 25.30
N GLY A 13 17.22 1.40 24.84
CA GLY A 13 18.63 1.72 24.61
C GLY A 13 19.06 1.45 23.18
N GLU A 14 19.57 2.50 22.53
CA GLU A 14 20.46 2.47 21.36
C GLU A 14 19.91 2.04 19.99
N VAL A 15 19.42 3.03 19.22
CA VAL A 15 19.88 3.18 17.81
C VAL A 15 20.09 4.67 17.53
N THR A 16 21.13 5.25 18.13
CA THR A 16 21.67 6.54 17.71
C THR A 16 22.93 6.28 16.91
N GLY A 17 22.90 6.62 15.62
CA GLY A 17 24.10 6.71 14.80
C GLY A 17 24.07 5.84 13.55
N PHE A 18 23.59 6.41 12.44
CA PHE A 18 24.14 6.06 11.14
C PHE A 18 24.59 7.32 10.41
N ALA A 19 25.84 7.25 10.00
CA ALA A 19 26.68 8.34 9.57
C ALA A 19 26.22 8.96 8.25
N VAL A 20 26.25 10.29 8.23
CA VAL A 20 26.38 11.10 7.01
C VAL A 20 27.77 10.84 6.44
N LEU A 21 27.85 10.05 5.36
CA LEU A 21 29.03 9.98 4.52
C LEU A 21 28.76 10.76 3.23
N SER A 22 29.28 11.97 3.24
CA SER A 22 29.49 12.83 2.08
C SER A 22 30.40 12.12 1.07
N PHE A 23 29.94 11.94 -0.17
CA PHE A 23 30.81 11.59 -1.29
C PHE A 23 30.62 12.64 -2.40
N GLY A 24 31.42 13.69 -2.31
CA GLY A 24 31.67 14.61 -3.42
C GLY A 24 32.72 14.02 -4.35
N GLY A 25 32.38 13.86 -5.62
CA GLY A 25 33.31 13.35 -6.63
C GLY A 25 32.90 13.73 -8.06
N ARG A 26 33.18 14.97 -8.46
CA ARG A 26 33.21 15.44 -9.85
C ARG A 26 34.26 14.66 -10.65
N ARG A 27 33.91 14.17 -11.85
CA ARG A 27 34.74 14.12 -13.08
C ARG A 27 33.79 13.86 -14.25
N THR A 28 33.47 14.84 -15.10
CA THR A 28 34.24 15.30 -16.27
C THR A 28 34.29 14.25 -17.39
N GLY A 29 33.69 14.59 -18.54
CA GLY A 29 34.23 14.21 -19.86
C GLY A 29 33.36 13.32 -20.73
N MET A 30 32.62 13.96 -21.64
CA MET A 30 32.49 13.64 -23.08
C MET A 30 32.71 12.20 -23.56
N ARG A 31 31.75 11.67 -24.34
CA ARG A 31 31.95 11.50 -25.80
C ARG A 31 30.62 11.25 -26.52
N LEU A 32 30.37 12.11 -27.50
CA LEU A 32 29.38 11.95 -28.57
C LEU A 32 29.81 10.79 -29.48
N THR A 33 28.88 9.91 -29.83
CA THR A 33 28.79 9.33 -31.18
C THR A 33 27.33 9.16 -31.53
N ALA A 34 26.92 9.90 -32.56
CA ALA A 34 25.70 9.71 -33.30
C ALA A 34 25.77 8.37 -34.04
N GLU A 35 24.68 7.61 -34.04
CA GLU A 35 24.41 6.65 -35.10
C GLU A 35 22.96 6.79 -35.53
N SER A 36 22.82 7.41 -36.69
CA SER A 36 21.64 7.37 -37.53
C SER A 36 21.49 5.98 -38.12
N SER A 37 20.31 5.38 -38.04
CA SER A 37 19.88 4.53 -39.15
C SER A 37 18.38 4.62 -39.35
N GLN A 38 18.04 4.91 -40.60
CA GLN A 38 16.73 5.10 -41.17
C GLN A 38 15.95 3.79 -41.25
N GLY A 39 14.62 3.93 -41.23
CA GLY A 39 13.77 3.28 -42.23
C GLY A 39 13.22 1.90 -41.89
N ALA A 40 11.92 1.84 -41.58
CA ALA A 40 10.96 0.98 -42.27
C ALA A 40 9.53 1.30 -41.80
N GLN A 41 8.83 2.11 -42.59
CA GLN A 41 7.37 2.09 -42.66
C GLN A 41 6.94 1.01 -43.65
N VAL A 42 6.01 0.14 -43.23
CA VAL A 42 4.89 -0.55 -43.94
C VAL A 42 4.57 -1.83 -43.13
N SER A 43 3.36 -2.33 -42.95
CA SER A 43 2.18 -2.36 -43.81
C SER A 43 0.92 -2.65 -42.99
N PHE A 44 -0.21 -2.14 -43.49
CA PHE A 44 -1.57 -2.62 -43.24
C PHE A 44 -1.73 -4.11 -43.55
N GLY A 45 -2.59 -4.80 -42.79
CA GLY A 45 -3.11 -6.13 -43.11
C GLY A 45 -3.92 -6.70 -41.93
N GLN A 46 -5.22 -6.43 -41.86
CA GLN A 46 -6.27 -7.40 -42.19
C GLN A 46 -6.41 -8.60 -41.23
N GLY A 47 -7.45 -8.54 -40.40
CA GLY A 47 -8.43 -9.63 -40.33
C GLY A 47 -8.18 -10.76 -39.33
N LEU A 48 -8.91 -10.72 -38.21
CA LEU A 48 -9.40 -11.95 -37.56
C LEU A 48 -10.87 -11.78 -37.20
N LYS A 49 -11.70 -12.26 -38.13
CA LYS A 49 -13.14 -12.40 -38.04
C LYS A 49 -13.45 -13.85 -37.59
N GLY A 50 -13.75 -14.01 -36.30
CA GLY A 50 -14.80 -14.93 -35.83
C GLY A 50 -14.46 -16.37 -35.45
N ARG A 51 -15.33 -16.89 -34.56
CA ARG A 51 -15.58 -18.28 -34.11
C ARG A 51 -14.47 -18.88 -33.24
N GLY A 52 -14.69 -19.29 -31.98
CA GLY A 52 -15.88 -19.82 -31.32
C GLY A 52 -15.72 -21.33 -31.11
N ARG A 53 -15.44 -21.76 -29.86
CA ARG A 53 -15.67 -23.09 -29.23
C ARG A 53 -14.78 -23.20 -27.99
N ARG A 54 -15.32 -23.03 -26.78
CA ARG A 54 -15.82 -24.11 -25.91
C ARG A 54 -14.86 -25.33 -25.80
N ARG A 55 -14.08 -25.37 -24.72
CA ARG A 55 -13.82 -26.54 -23.86
C ARG A 55 -13.72 -26.01 -22.42
N PHE A 56 -14.66 -26.33 -21.54
CA PHE A 56 -14.66 -27.55 -20.70
C PHE A 56 -13.35 -27.68 -19.91
N MET A 57 -13.35 -27.12 -18.71
CA MET A 57 -12.62 -27.65 -17.55
C MET A 57 -13.28 -27.07 -16.30
N GLU A 58 -14.47 -27.59 -16.05
CA GLU A 58 -15.06 -27.64 -14.73
C GLU A 58 -14.61 -29.00 -14.14
N GLU A 59 -14.26 -28.96 -12.87
CA GLU A 59 -13.92 -30.08 -11.97
C GLU A 59 -12.50 -30.67 -11.99
N VAL A 60 -11.81 -30.92 -10.85
CA VAL A 60 -12.09 -30.72 -9.41
C VAL A 60 -10.77 -30.95 -8.64
N CYS A 61 -10.55 -30.13 -7.60
CA CYS A 61 -9.85 -30.27 -6.29
C CYS A 61 -8.73 -31.32 -6.10
N VAL A 62 -7.63 -31.09 -5.36
CA VAL A 62 -7.49 -30.67 -3.95
C VAL A 62 -6.01 -30.30 -3.72
N GLY A 63 -5.70 -29.15 -3.09
CA GLY A 63 -4.38 -28.94 -2.49
C GLY A 63 -3.80 -27.54 -2.65
N VAL A 64 -3.80 -26.80 -1.54
CA VAL A 64 -2.83 -25.72 -1.23
C VAL A 64 -2.80 -24.55 -2.21
N GLY A 65 -3.66 -23.54 -1.98
CA GLY A 65 -3.54 -22.26 -2.70
C GLY A 65 -4.81 -21.43 -2.80
N GLY A 66 -5.63 -21.39 -1.74
CA GLY A 66 -6.89 -20.63 -1.71
C GLY A 66 -6.70 -19.14 -1.40
N TRP A 67 -5.88 -18.42 -2.16
CA TRP A 67 -5.87 -16.95 -2.19
C TRP A 67 -5.72 -16.45 -3.62
N MET A 68 -6.41 -17.05 -4.59
CA MET A 68 -6.64 -16.46 -5.91
C MET A 68 -7.60 -17.39 -6.66
N VAL A 69 -8.89 -17.05 -6.67
CA VAL A 69 -9.83 -17.13 -7.81
C VAL A 69 -11.25 -16.86 -7.30
N GLY A 70 -11.87 -15.84 -7.88
CA GLY A 70 -13.28 -15.92 -8.29
C GLY A 70 -14.33 -15.74 -7.22
N VAL A 71 -14.45 -14.54 -6.64
CA VAL A 71 -15.79 -14.05 -6.30
C VAL A 71 -16.50 -13.80 -7.62
N GLY A 72 -17.16 -14.85 -8.12
CA GLY A 72 -18.40 -14.73 -8.87
C GLY A 72 -19.49 -14.25 -7.94
N GLY A 73 -19.29 -13.06 -7.37
CA GLY A 73 -20.38 -12.24 -6.89
C GLY A 73 -20.92 -11.60 -8.15
N ALA A 74 -22.19 -11.85 -8.45
CA ALA A 74 -22.98 -10.86 -9.14
C ALA A 74 -22.86 -9.58 -8.31
N GLY A 75 -21.85 -8.76 -8.63
CA GLY A 75 -21.81 -7.38 -8.24
C GLY A 75 -23.06 -6.82 -8.88
N ALA A 76 -24.07 -6.55 -8.05
CA ALA A 76 -25.18 -5.71 -8.45
C ALA A 76 -24.54 -4.50 -9.10
N GLU A 77 -24.69 -4.45 -10.41
CA GLU A 77 -24.35 -3.34 -11.26
C GLU A 77 -25.20 -2.17 -10.78
N VAL A 78 -24.70 -1.44 -9.78
CA VAL A 78 -25.03 -0.04 -9.58
C VAL A 78 -24.40 0.77 -10.72
N SER A 79 -24.77 0.41 -11.95
CA SER A 79 -24.85 1.33 -13.07
C SER A 79 -26.14 2.14 -12.88
N ALA A 80 -26.15 3.01 -11.87
CA ALA A 80 -27.22 3.95 -11.61
C ALA A 80 -26.65 5.37 -11.59
N GLY A 81 -26.13 5.82 -12.73
CA GLY A 81 -26.16 7.22 -13.18
C GLY A 81 -25.67 8.34 -12.26
N THR A 82 -24.95 8.04 -11.19
CA THR A 82 -24.38 9.02 -10.25
C THR A 82 -23.13 8.40 -9.66
N SER A 83 -22.00 8.55 -10.36
CA SER A 83 -20.70 8.27 -9.75
C SER A 83 -20.67 8.98 -8.39
N LEU A 84 -20.35 8.23 -7.32
CA LEU A 84 -20.13 8.85 -6.01
C LEU A 84 -19.21 10.06 -6.22
N PRO A 85 -19.50 11.22 -5.60
CA PRO A 85 -18.59 12.36 -5.64
C PRO A 85 -17.20 11.83 -5.30
N ASP A 86 -16.17 12.22 -6.06
CA ASP A 86 -14.85 11.58 -6.00
C ASP A 86 -14.43 11.27 -4.55
N GLY A 87 -14.65 12.24 -3.64
CA GLY A 87 -14.46 12.17 -2.18
C GLY A 87 -14.96 10.88 -1.49
N ALA A 88 -16.19 10.45 -1.78
CA ALA A 88 -16.81 9.32 -1.09
C ALA A 88 -16.20 7.97 -1.52
N ALA A 89 -15.74 7.87 -2.78
CA ALA A 89 -15.03 6.68 -3.24
C ALA A 89 -13.66 6.55 -2.58
N GLN A 90 -12.93 7.67 -2.40
CA GLN A 90 -11.65 7.66 -1.69
C GLN A 90 -11.83 7.34 -0.21
N PHE A 91 -12.83 7.93 0.45
CA PHE A 91 -13.12 7.63 1.84
C PHE A 91 -13.46 6.15 2.06
N SER A 92 -14.25 5.56 1.16
CA SER A 92 -14.57 4.12 1.19
C SER A 92 -13.32 3.25 1.05
N ARG A 93 -12.36 3.67 0.21
CA ARG A 93 -11.05 2.98 0.09
C ARG A 93 -10.25 3.08 1.39
N VAL A 94 -10.22 4.24 2.04
CA VAL A 94 -9.55 4.41 3.34
C VAL A 94 -10.12 3.48 4.40
N LEU A 95 -11.44 3.43 4.56
CA LEU A 95 -12.11 2.53 5.51
C LEU A 95 -11.89 1.05 5.18
N LYS A 96 -11.83 0.70 3.90
CA LYS A 96 -11.50 -0.67 3.50
C LYS A 96 -10.06 -1.01 3.87
N SER A 97 -9.11 -0.15 3.53
CA SER A 97 -7.69 -0.37 3.83
C SER A 97 -7.43 -0.48 5.34
N GLN A 98 -8.09 0.31 6.17
CA GLN A 98 -8.00 0.20 7.63
C GLN A 98 -8.40 -1.19 8.14
N ARG A 99 -9.52 -1.74 7.63
CA ARG A 99 -9.96 -3.10 7.95
C ARG A 99 -9.00 -4.16 7.42
N ASP A 100 -8.50 -3.98 6.21
CA ASP A 100 -7.54 -4.89 5.58
C ASP A 100 -6.21 -4.92 6.35
N ILE A 101 -5.71 -3.78 6.83
CA ILE A 101 -4.50 -3.69 7.67
C ILE A 101 -4.73 -4.45 8.99
N SER A 102 -5.87 -4.21 9.64
CA SER A 102 -6.23 -4.91 10.88
C SER A 102 -6.31 -6.43 10.69
N ALA A 103 -6.86 -6.88 9.55
CA ALA A 103 -6.91 -8.31 9.20
C ALA A 103 -5.50 -8.87 8.92
N LEU A 104 -4.65 -8.10 8.23
CA LEU A 104 -3.27 -8.46 7.96
C LEU A 104 -2.47 -8.63 9.25
N LEU A 105 -2.54 -7.69 10.20
CA LEU A 105 -1.84 -7.77 11.48
C LEU A 105 -2.24 -9.00 12.30
N LYS A 106 -3.53 -9.35 12.28
CA LYS A 106 -4.03 -10.60 12.89
C LYS A 106 -3.46 -11.82 12.17
N SER A 107 -3.50 -11.85 10.84
CA SER A 107 -2.96 -12.94 10.04
C SER A 107 -1.46 -13.15 10.29
N LEU A 108 -0.66 -12.09 10.35
CA LEU A 108 0.77 -12.15 10.62
C LEU A 108 1.11 -12.62 12.03
N SER A 109 0.18 -12.46 12.98
CA SER A 109 0.34 -12.97 14.35
C SER A 109 0.07 -14.47 14.43
N THR A 110 -0.81 -14.99 13.58
CA THR A 110 -1.18 -16.41 13.56
C THR A 110 -0.32 -17.23 12.60
N SER A 111 -0.02 -16.69 11.42
CA SER A 111 0.69 -17.33 10.33
C SER A 111 1.67 -16.34 9.70
N PRO A 112 2.90 -16.25 10.21
CA PRO A 112 3.93 -15.41 9.62
C PRO A 112 4.29 -15.90 8.20
N PRO A 113 4.74 -15.00 7.31
CA PRO A 113 5.22 -15.39 5.99
C PRO A 113 6.44 -16.31 6.10
N THR A 114 6.41 -17.42 5.36
CA THR A 114 7.46 -18.46 5.34
C THR A 114 8.11 -18.62 3.97
N ASP A 115 7.50 -18.08 2.90
CA ASP A 115 8.04 -18.19 1.54
C ASP A 115 8.19 -16.82 0.85
N GLU A 116 9.04 -16.79 -0.17
CA GLU A 116 9.33 -15.57 -0.95
C GLU A 116 8.07 -14.99 -1.61
N LYS A 117 7.11 -15.86 -1.98
CA LYS A 117 5.85 -15.44 -2.60
C LYS A 117 5.01 -14.61 -1.65
N GLN A 118 4.91 -15.01 -0.37
CA GLN A 118 4.19 -14.27 0.65
C GLN A 118 4.85 -12.92 0.93
N TRP A 119 6.18 -12.86 1.01
CA TRP A 119 6.93 -11.60 1.14
C TRP A 119 6.70 -10.66 -0.04
N LYS A 120 6.66 -11.20 -1.27
CA LYS A 120 6.34 -10.43 -2.47
C LYS A 120 4.92 -9.85 -2.42
N VAL A 121 3.95 -10.62 -1.91
CA VAL A 121 2.58 -10.13 -1.70
C VAL A 121 2.57 -8.97 -0.69
N LEU A 122 3.33 -9.06 0.41
CA LEU A 122 3.47 -7.96 1.37
C LEU A 122 4.09 -6.70 0.73
N SER A 123 5.11 -6.84 -0.12
CA SER A 123 5.69 -5.69 -0.84
C SER A 123 4.68 -5.04 -1.79
N LEU A 124 3.88 -5.83 -2.51
CA LEU A 124 2.79 -5.31 -3.34
C LEU A 124 1.70 -4.63 -2.50
N TYR A 125 1.42 -5.15 -1.32
CA TYR A 125 0.48 -4.54 -0.38
C TYR A 125 0.95 -3.15 0.07
N ILE A 126 2.22 -3.00 0.47
CA ILE A 126 2.83 -1.70 0.79
C ILE A 126 2.68 -0.73 -0.38
N ARG A 127 2.85 -1.19 -1.63
CA ARG A 127 2.64 -0.35 -2.81
C ARG A 127 1.24 0.23 -2.89
N GLY A 128 0.22 -0.56 -2.56
CA GLY A 128 -1.16 -0.08 -2.48
C GLY A 128 -1.36 0.99 -1.39
N LEU A 129 -0.64 0.88 -0.27
CA LEU A 129 -0.71 1.88 0.81
C LEU A 129 -0.14 3.25 0.41
N TYR A 130 0.76 3.35 -0.58
CA TYR A 130 1.17 4.66 -1.09
C TYR A 130 0.03 5.38 -1.79
N THR A 131 -0.75 4.67 -2.62
CA THR A 131 -1.94 5.23 -3.28
C THR A 131 -2.98 5.65 -2.25
N LEU A 132 -3.12 4.88 -1.16
CA LEU A 132 -3.98 5.26 -0.04
C LEU A 132 -3.59 6.60 0.58
N ALA A 133 -2.30 6.91 0.67
CA ALA A 133 -1.85 8.20 1.17
C ALA A 133 -2.25 9.37 0.24
N ASP A 134 -2.39 9.14 -1.06
CA ASP A 134 -2.92 10.12 -2.01
C ASP A 134 -4.43 10.32 -1.80
N ASP A 135 -5.17 9.22 -1.56
CA ASP A 135 -6.59 9.27 -1.22
C ASP A 135 -6.81 10.06 0.08
N MET A 136 -6.02 9.80 1.13
CA MET A 136 -6.08 10.57 2.39
C MET A 136 -5.73 12.04 2.16
N ALA A 137 -4.69 12.35 1.35
CA ALA A 137 -4.34 13.73 1.02
C ALA A 137 -5.48 14.45 0.28
N PHE A 138 -6.20 13.75 -0.60
CA PHE A 138 -7.34 14.30 -1.32
C PHE A 138 -8.49 14.63 -0.36
N ILE A 139 -8.85 13.68 0.52
CA ILE A 139 -9.91 13.87 1.53
C ILE A 139 -9.54 14.99 2.51
N GLY A 140 -8.28 15.06 2.91
CA GLY A 140 -7.77 16.05 3.87
C GLY A 140 -7.89 17.50 3.39
N LYS A 141 -8.10 17.75 2.09
CA LYS A 141 -8.41 19.09 1.56
C LYS A 141 -9.72 19.66 2.13
N GLY A 142 -10.64 18.79 2.57
CA GLY A 142 -11.93 19.17 3.14
C GLY A 142 -11.92 19.44 4.66
N LEU A 143 -10.78 19.29 5.36
CA LEU A 143 -10.70 19.39 6.83
C LEU A 143 -10.78 20.82 7.39
N GLY A 144 -10.94 21.85 6.56
CA GLY A 144 -11.03 23.25 7.01
C GLY A 144 -9.84 23.66 7.89
N GLU A 145 -10.12 24.08 9.13
CA GLU A 145 -9.10 24.51 10.11
C GLU A 145 -8.12 23.39 10.49
N LYS A 146 -8.55 22.13 10.43
CA LYS A 146 -7.72 20.94 10.76
C LYS A 146 -6.90 20.42 9.60
N LYS A 147 -6.94 21.09 8.44
CA LYS A 147 -6.18 20.68 7.25
C LYS A 147 -4.69 20.53 7.53
N GLY A 148 -4.09 21.44 8.32
CA GLY A 148 -2.67 21.37 8.66
C GLY A 148 -2.31 20.12 9.48
N GLU A 149 -3.22 19.66 10.34
CA GLU A 149 -3.04 18.42 11.10
C GLU A 149 -3.22 17.19 10.20
N GLY A 150 -4.25 17.20 9.35
CA GLY A 150 -4.46 16.14 8.35
C GLY A 150 -3.26 15.96 7.41
N GLU A 151 -2.65 17.05 6.93
CA GLU A 151 -1.45 17.00 6.09
C GLU A 151 -0.23 16.40 6.84
N ARG A 152 -0.07 16.70 8.13
CA ARG A 152 0.97 16.11 8.97
C ARG A 152 0.77 14.60 9.12
N VAL A 153 -0.45 14.18 9.46
CA VAL A 153 -0.80 12.74 9.61
C VAL A 153 -0.55 12.00 8.31
N VAL A 154 -0.95 12.56 7.15
CA VAL A 154 -0.71 11.95 5.84
C VAL A 154 0.79 11.88 5.52
N ALA A 155 1.57 12.91 5.83
CA ALA A 155 3.01 12.91 5.61
C ALA A 155 3.73 11.86 6.48
N GLU A 156 3.32 11.71 7.74
CA GLU A 156 3.82 10.67 8.64
C GLU A 156 3.43 9.28 8.15
N PHE A 157 2.18 9.10 7.70
CA PHE A 157 1.71 7.83 7.15
C PHE A 157 2.58 7.39 5.96
N ARG A 158 2.89 8.30 5.02
CA ARG A 158 3.81 8.00 3.91
C ARG A 158 5.20 7.59 4.37
N LYS A 159 5.73 8.24 5.41
CA LYS A 159 7.06 7.91 5.97
C LYS A 159 7.06 6.51 6.56
N VAL A 160 6.04 6.16 7.34
CA VAL A 160 5.88 4.84 7.96
C VAL A 160 5.71 3.74 6.89
N VAL A 161 4.85 3.97 5.89
CA VAL A 161 4.67 3.03 4.77
C VAL A 161 5.98 2.84 3.98
N LYS A 162 6.81 3.89 3.87
CA LYS A 162 8.13 3.76 3.25
C LYS A 162 9.13 3.01 4.11
N ALA A 163 9.10 3.25 5.41
CA ALA A 163 9.95 2.53 6.37
C ALA A 163 9.61 1.03 6.40
N SER A 164 8.34 0.65 6.20
CA SER A 164 7.90 -0.75 6.20
C SER A 164 8.36 -1.56 4.98
N ASP A 165 8.85 -0.94 3.91
CA ASP A 165 9.46 -1.65 2.76
C ASP A 165 10.82 -2.28 3.12
N VAL A 166 11.52 -1.72 4.10
CA VAL A 166 12.80 -2.25 4.60
C VAL A 166 12.63 -3.62 5.28
N PRO A 167 11.76 -3.78 6.29
CA PRO A 167 11.58 -5.07 6.97
C PRO A 167 10.99 -6.16 6.07
N VAL A 168 10.25 -5.81 5.00
CA VAL A 168 9.82 -6.80 4.01
C VAL A 168 10.99 -7.35 3.20
N LYS A 169 11.97 -6.52 2.85
CA LYS A 169 13.18 -6.96 2.12
C LYS A 169 14.15 -7.75 3.01
N SER A 170 14.17 -7.45 4.30
CA SER A 170 14.97 -8.18 5.28
C SER A 170 14.19 -9.31 5.95
N GLU A 171 12.99 -9.63 5.45
CA GLU A 171 12.11 -10.71 5.94
C GLU A 171 11.88 -10.69 7.47
N ASN A 172 11.81 -9.50 8.07
CA ASN A 172 11.60 -9.32 9.51
C ASN A 172 10.14 -9.00 9.82
N VAL A 173 9.39 -10.05 10.21
CA VAL A 173 7.95 -9.96 10.49
C VAL A 173 7.64 -9.03 11.67
N GLU A 174 8.44 -9.08 12.74
CA GLU A 174 8.17 -8.33 13.96
C GLU A 174 8.29 -6.82 13.73
N VAL A 175 9.36 -6.40 13.06
CA VAL A 175 9.58 -5.00 12.69
C VAL A 175 8.52 -4.54 11.69
N PHE A 176 8.16 -5.39 10.71
CA PHE A 176 7.10 -5.08 9.77
C PHE A 176 5.75 -4.86 10.46
N LYS A 177 5.36 -5.73 11.40
CA LYS A 177 4.13 -5.60 12.17
C LYS A 177 4.09 -4.28 12.95
N ALA A 178 5.18 -3.94 13.64
CA ALA A 178 5.27 -2.70 14.41
C ALA A 178 5.10 -1.45 13.53
N GLU A 179 5.71 -1.43 12.33
CA GLU A 179 5.53 -0.31 11.39
C GLU A 179 4.11 -0.26 10.80
N ILE A 180 3.52 -1.39 10.44
CA ILE A 180 2.16 -1.43 9.90
C ILE A 180 1.11 -1.05 10.97
N GLU A 181 1.34 -1.38 12.23
CA GLU A 181 0.49 -0.93 13.35
C GLU A 181 0.54 0.59 13.53
N LYS A 182 1.71 1.22 13.38
CA LYS A 182 1.82 2.70 13.35
C LYS A 182 1.00 3.27 12.19
N ALA A 183 1.07 2.67 11.01
CA ALA A 183 0.28 3.09 9.85
C ALA A 183 -1.24 2.96 10.10
N ASP A 184 -1.69 1.88 10.73
CA ASP A 184 -3.10 1.70 11.14
C ASP A 184 -3.56 2.81 12.10
N ASN A 185 -2.74 3.13 13.11
CA ASN A 185 -3.03 4.19 14.07
C ASN A 185 -3.10 5.58 13.41
N LEU A 186 -2.23 5.88 12.44
CA LEU A 186 -2.28 7.13 11.67
C LEU A 186 -3.55 7.23 10.81
N ILE A 187 -4.03 6.11 10.24
CA ILE A 187 -5.32 6.11 9.53
C ILE A 187 -6.46 6.40 10.51
N LYS A 188 -6.46 5.80 11.70
CA LYS A 188 -7.48 6.07 12.73
C LYS A 188 -7.48 7.53 13.16
N GLN A 189 -6.30 8.10 13.47
CA GLN A 189 -6.17 9.52 13.78
C GLN A 189 -6.71 10.41 12.64
N PHE A 190 -6.39 10.08 11.39
CA PHE A 190 -6.92 10.82 10.25
C PHE A 190 -8.46 10.73 10.16
N LEU A 191 -9.05 9.56 10.42
CA LEU A 191 -10.50 9.39 10.44
C LEU A 191 -11.17 10.13 11.61
N GLU A 192 -10.52 10.21 12.77
CA GLU A 192 -10.99 11.00 13.91
C GLU A 192 -11.03 12.50 13.57
N LEU A 193 -10.01 13.02 12.87
CA LEU A 193 -9.99 14.41 12.39
C LEU A 193 -11.17 14.73 11.46
N LEU A 194 -11.63 13.75 10.67
CA LEU A 194 -12.78 13.90 9.78
C LEU A 194 -14.12 13.86 10.52
N GLN A 195 -14.20 13.17 11.66
CA GLN A 195 -15.43 13.09 12.46
C GLN A 195 -15.66 14.34 13.31
N ASP A 196 -14.59 15.01 13.72
CA ASP A 196 -14.63 16.22 14.54
C ASP A 196 -14.77 17.51 13.69
N VAL A 197 -15.47 17.41 12.55
CA VAL A 197 -15.89 18.57 11.76
C VAL A 197 -17.31 18.93 12.23
N PRO A 198 -17.51 20.07 12.92
CA PRO A 198 -18.83 20.47 13.35
C PRO A 198 -19.75 20.60 12.14
N SER A 199 -20.90 19.94 12.21
CA SER A 199 -21.99 20.02 11.24
C SER A 199 -22.68 21.38 11.34
N ASP A 200 -21.96 22.49 11.14
CA ASP A 200 -22.58 23.81 11.01
C ASP A 200 -23.11 23.96 9.58
N ILE A 201 -24.23 23.27 9.31
CA ILE A 201 -25.16 23.54 8.20
C ILE A 201 -26.60 23.45 8.72
#